data_AF-A0A947FC45-F1
#
_entry.id   AF-A0A947FC45-F1
#
_cell.length_a   1.000
_cell.length_b   1.000
_cell.length_c   1.000
_cell.angle_alpha   90.00
_cell.angle_beta   90.00
_cell.angle_gamma   90.00
#
_symmetry.space_group_name_H-M   'P 1'
#
loop_
_entity.id
_entity.type
_entity.pdbx_description
1 polymer ?
#
loop_
_entity_poly.entity_id
_entity_poly.type
_entity_poly.pdbx_seq_one_letter_code
_entity_poly.pdbx_strand_id
1 'polypeptide(L)'
;MADRNGLSYYSFDKICTLLRICLEEYLVARNSLIRKDLLAFDGHLFQVLSLPEKPVIEPTKPLKTEDEMEEADPATVHQIIKSALGVDHG
;
A
#
# COMPACT_ATOMS: atom_id res chain seq x y z
N MET A 1 16.44 -5.04 -12.54
CA MET A 1 17.38 -4.03 -13.09
C MET A 1 16.57 -2.77 -13.26
N ALA A 2 16.90 -1.74 -12.49
CA ALA A 2 16.40 -0.40 -12.77
C ALA A 2 17.26 0.20 -13.88
N ASP A 3 16.68 0.85 -14.88
CA ASP A 3 17.47 1.58 -15.85
C ASP A 3 17.98 2.92 -15.26
N ARG A 4 18.89 3.57 -16.00
CA ARG A 4 19.50 4.85 -15.61
C ARG A 4 18.51 6.03 -15.52
N ASN A 5 17.23 5.79 -15.83
CA ASN A 5 16.14 6.77 -15.76
C ASN A 5 15.20 6.51 -14.56
N GLY A 6 15.51 5.55 -13.69
CA GLY A 6 14.72 5.28 -12.47
C GLY A 6 13.53 4.34 -12.70
N LEU A 7 13.49 3.62 -13.82
CA LEU A 7 12.42 2.69 -14.15
C LEU A 7 12.74 1.29 -13.66
N SER A 8 11.89 0.74 -12.78
CA SER A 8 12.08 -0.59 -12.19
C SER A 8 10.99 -1.58 -12.63
N TYR A 9 11.40 -2.70 -13.22
CA TYR A 9 10.51 -3.81 -13.57
C TYR A 9 10.58 -4.90 -12.49
N TYR A 10 9.69 -4.81 -11.51
CA TYR A 10 9.45 -5.88 -10.55
C TYR A 10 7.96 -6.22 -10.57
N SER A 11 7.63 -7.51 -10.68
CA SER A 11 6.26 -7.95 -10.39
C SER A 11 5.98 -7.78 -8.90
N PHE A 12 4.72 -7.54 -8.54
CA PHE A 12 4.33 -7.43 -7.13
C PHE A 12 4.74 -8.70 -6.35
N ASP A 13 4.61 -9.90 -6.93
CA ASP A 13 5.05 -11.15 -6.31
C ASP A 13 6.53 -11.13 -5.90
N LYS A 14 7.40 -10.57 -6.75
CA LYS A 14 8.83 -10.44 -6.45
C LYS A 14 9.09 -9.45 -5.33
N ILE A 15 8.34 -8.35 -5.29
CA ILE A 15 8.44 -7.35 -4.22
C ILE A 15 7.97 -7.95 -2.89
N CYS A 16 6.80 -8.60 -2.87
CA CYS A 16 6.27 -9.28 -1.70
C CYS A 16 7.23 -10.34 -1.17
N THR A 17 7.77 -11.18 -2.06
CA THR A 17 8.73 -12.24 -1.68
C THR A 17 10.04 -11.67 -1.13
N LEU A 18 10.57 -10.62 -1.75
CA LEU A 18 11.85 -10.02 -1.34
C LEU A 18 11.72 -9.31 0.02
N LEU A 19 10.65 -8.54 0.20
CA LEU A 19 10.41 -7.77 1.43
C LEU A 19 9.75 -8.61 2.53
N ARG A 20 9.32 -9.84 2.21
CA ARG A 20 8.57 -10.75 3.10
C ARG A 20 7.32 -10.10 3.68
N ILE A 21 6.60 -9.35 2.84
CA ILE A 21 5.33 -8.69 3.17
C ILE A 21 4.18 -9.37 2.43
N CYS A 22 2.98 -9.30 2.99
CA CYS A 22 1.80 -9.80 2.31
C CYS A 22 1.32 -8.83 1.20
N LEU A 23 0.37 -9.29 0.37
CA LEU A 23 -0.17 -8.45 -0.71
C LEU A 23 -0.86 -7.19 -0.18
N GLU A 24 -1.56 -7.28 0.95
CA GLU A 24 -2.26 -6.15 1.56
C GLU A 24 -1.28 -5.07 2.01
N GLU A 25 -0.23 -5.45 2.75
CA GLU A 25 0.85 -4.56 3.17
C GLU A 25 1.55 -3.91 1.97
N TYR A 26 1.81 -4.69 0.93
CA TYR A 26 2.37 -4.19 -0.33
C TYR A 26 1.45 -3.14 -0.97
N LEU A 27 0.14 -3.39 -1.07
CA LEU A 27 -0.82 -2.46 -1.67
C LEU A 27 -0.90 -1.15 -0.87
N VAL A 28 -0.95 -1.24 0.47
CA VAL A 28 -0.95 -0.07 1.35
C VAL A 28 0.32 0.75 1.17
N ALA A 29 1.49 0.11 1.21
CA ALA A 29 2.78 0.77 1.05
C ALA A 29 2.91 1.43 -0.32
N ARG A 30 2.61 0.71 -1.41
CA ARG A 30 2.63 1.24 -2.78
C ARG A 30 1.73 2.45 -2.92
N ASN A 31 0.48 2.35 -2.47
CA ASN A 31 -0.49 3.42 -2.61
C ASN A 31 -0.09 4.65 -1.75
N SER A 32 0.50 4.45 -0.57
CA SER A 32 1.02 5.58 0.23
C SER A 32 2.18 6.30 -0.46
N LEU A 33 3.10 5.57 -1.09
CA LEU A 33 4.20 6.18 -1.86
C LEU A 33 3.68 6.97 -3.07
N ILE A 34 2.63 6.50 -3.73
CA ILE A 34 1.97 7.23 -4.82
C ILE A 34 1.31 8.52 -4.31
N ARG A 35 0.56 8.45 -3.20
CA ARG A 35 -0.10 9.64 -2.60
C ARG A 35 0.89 10.71 -2.16
N LYS A 36 2.10 10.30 -1.75
CA LYS A 36 3.19 11.22 -1.36
C LYS A 36 3.98 11.77 -2.53
N ASP A 37 3.58 11.48 -3.77
CA ASP A 37 4.28 11.87 -4.99
C ASP A 37 5.74 11.37 -5.04
N LEU A 38 5.99 10.20 -4.44
CA LEU A 38 7.32 9.56 -4.41
C LEU A 38 7.47 8.47 -5.48
N LEU A 39 6.34 7.94 -5.96
CA LEU A 39 6.28 6.80 -6.86
C LEU A 39 5.13 7.02 -7.86
N ALA A 40 5.39 6.84 -9.15
CA ALA A 40 4.35 6.69 -10.16
C ALA A 40 4.27 5.23 -10.62
N PHE A 41 3.05 4.74 -10.89
CA PHE A 41 2.79 3.38 -11.33
C PHE A 41 1.68 3.36 -12.39
N ASP A 42 1.95 2.76 -13.55
CA ASP A 42 1.02 2.69 -14.69
C ASP A 42 0.34 1.32 -14.87
N GLY A 43 0.57 0.38 -13.94
CA GLY A 43 0.12 -1.00 -14.03
C GLY A 43 1.22 -2.00 -14.40
N HIS A 44 2.30 -1.53 -15.04
CA HIS A 44 3.41 -2.36 -15.48
C HIS A 44 4.78 -1.88 -14.98
N LEU A 45 4.93 -0.58 -14.79
CA LEU A 45 6.20 0.06 -14.54
C LEU A 45 6.14 1.00 -13.33
N PHE A 46 7.20 0.96 -12.54
CA PHE A 46 7.42 1.89 -11.44
C PHE A 46 8.43 2.96 -11.85
N GLN A 47 8.07 4.21 -11.65
CA GLN A 47 8.97 5.36 -11.76
C GLN A 47 9.15 5.99 -10.38
N VAL A 48 10.40 6.16 -9.95
CA VAL A 48 10.72 6.95 -8.75
C VAL A 48 10.67 8.43 -9.12
N LEU A 49 9.90 9.20 -8.36
CA LEU A 49 9.77 10.64 -8.56
C LEU A 49 10.82 11.41 -7.74
N SER A 50 11.01 12.69 -8.08
CA SER A 50 11.92 13.54 -7.31
C SER A 50 11.34 13.75 -5.91
N LEU A 51 12.21 13.74 -4.89
CA LEU A 51 11.74 13.99 -3.53
C LEU A 51 11.13 15.40 -3.45
N PRO A 52 9.96 15.55 -2.80
CA PRO A 52 9.38 16.85 -2.58
C PRO A 52 10.31 17.70 -1.70
N GLU A 53 10.29 19.03 -1.90
CA GLU A 53 11.13 19.97 -1.14
C GLU A 53 10.90 19.87 0.38
N LYS A 54 9.71 19.43 0.79
CA LYS A 54 9.34 19.20 2.18
C LYS A 54 8.75 17.79 2.35
N PRO A 55 9.00 17.12 3.49
CA PRO A 55 8.37 15.84 3.78
C PRO A 55 6.85 15.94 3.76
N VAL A 56 6.20 15.03 3.01
CA VAL A 56 4.74 14.88 3.04
C VAL A 56 4.37 14.11 4.31
N ILE A 57 3.95 14.85 5.33
CA ILE A 57 3.41 14.29 6.57
C ILE A 57 1.89 14.29 6.43
N GLU A 58 1.33 13.11 6.17
CA GLU A 58 -0.12 12.94 6.22
C GLU A 58 -0.56 13.00 7.69
N PRO A 59 -1.48 13.90 8.07
CA PRO A 59 -1.99 13.93 9.42
C PRO A 59 -2.79 12.65 9.67
N THR A 60 -2.35 11.84 10.63
CA THR A 60 -3.14 10.69 11.08
C THR A 60 -4.41 11.21 11.74
N LYS A 61 -5.53 11.19 11.01
CA LYS A 61 -6.84 11.49 11.58
C LYS A 61 -7.19 10.34 12.54
N PRO A 62 -7.47 10.61 13.83
CA PRO A 62 -7.96 9.57 14.73
C PRO A 62 -9.29 9.02 14.18
N LEU A 63 -9.41 7.70 14.08
CA LEU A 63 -10.67 7.02 13.80
C LEU A 63 -11.54 7.11 15.06
N LYS A 64 -12.75 7.65 14.94
CA LYS A 64 -13.64 7.94 16.07
C LYS A 64 -14.96 7.20 16.00
N THR A 65 -15.44 6.89 14.81
CA THR A 65 -16.71 6.19 14.60
C THR A 65 -16.50 4.77 14.10
N GLU A 66 -17.50 3.92 14.27
CA GLU A 66 -17.51 2.55 13.76
C GLU A 66 -17.37 2.55 12.23
N ASP A 67 -18.14 3.37 11.52
CA ASP A 67 -18.01 3.55 10.05
C ASP A 67 -16.57 3.92 9.61
N GLU A 68 -15.88 4.78 10.37
CA GLU A 68 -14.49 5.14 10.06
C GLU A 68 -13.52 3.97 10.28
N MET A 69 -13.78 3.12 11.27
CA MET A 69 -13.01 1.91 11.52
C MET A 69 -13.29 0.85 10.46
N GLU A 70 -14.55 0.66 10.06
CA GLU A 70 -14.91 -0.26 8.98
C GLU A 70 -14.25 0.10 7.63
N GLU A 71 -14.01 1.39 7.39
CA GLU A 71 -13.35 1.85 6.16
C GLU A 71 -11.82 1.80 6.23
N ALA A 72 -11.22 2.21 7.36
CA ALA A 72 -9.81 2.53 7.43
C ALA A 72 -9.02 1.77 8.51
N ASP A 73 -9.68 1.09 9.45
CA ASP A 73 -8.99 0.23 10.43
C ASP A 73 -8.68 -1.13 9.80
N PRO A 74 -7.38 -1.49 9.63
CA PRO A 74 -7.00 -2.73 8.97
C PRO A 74 -7.53 -3.98 9.67
N ALA A 75 -7.69 -3.96 10.99
CA ALA A 75 -8.21 -5.11 11.72
C ALA A 75 -9.72 -5.29 11.47
N THR A 76 -10.50 -4.21 11.48
CA THR A 76 -11.95 -4.21 11.24
C THR A 76 -12.26 -4.61 9.79
N VAL A 77 -11.58 -4.01 8.81
CA VAL A 77 -11.71 -4.39 7.38
C VAL A 77 -11.40 -5.87 7.18
N HIS A 78 -10.33 -6.37 7.77
CA HIS A 78 -9.95 -7.79 7.67
C HIS A 78 -10.99 -8.72 8.27
N GLN A 79 -11.57 -8.37 9.42
CA GLN A 79 -12.65 -9.15 10.03
C GLN A 79 -13.89 -9.17 9.13
N ILE A 80 -14.30 -8.02 8.58
CA ILE A 80 -15.45 -7.94 7.66
C ILE A 80 -15.23 -8.84 6.44
N ILE A 81 -14.05 -8.77 5.82
CA ILE A 81 -13.71 -9.62 4.68
C ILE A 81 -13.73 -11.10 5.06
N LYS A 82 -13.13 -11.48 6.19
CA LYS A 82 -13.16 -12.86 6.68
C LYS A 82 -14.58 -13.37 6.92
N SER A 83 -15.41 -12.57 7.59
CA SER A 83 -16.81 -12.91 7.86
C SER A 83 -17.63 -13.03 6.57
N ALA A 84 -17.44 -12.12 5.62
CA ALA A 84 -18.16 -12.14 4.34
C ALA A 84 -17.75 -13.32 3.45
N LEU A 85 -16.47 -13.72 3.49
CA LEU A 85 -15.94 -14.82 2.69
C LEU A 85 -16.05 -16.20 3.38
N GLY A 86 -16.55 -16.26 4.62
CA GLY A 86 -16.72 -17.50 5.37
C GLY A 86 -15.42 -18.21 5.73
N VAL A 87 -14.30 -17.49 5.77
CA VAL A 87 -12.96 -18.04 6.04
C VAL A 87 -12.74 -18.08 7.55
N ASP A 88 -13.47 -18.97 8.22
CA ASP A 88 -13.22 -19.31 9.63
C ASP A 88 -12.00 -20.23 9.69
N HIS A 89 -10.93 -19.78 10.32
CA HIS A 89 -9.80 -20.63 10.68
C HIS A 89 -9.80 -20.71 12.20
N GLY A 90 -10.45 -21.75 12.72
CA GLY A 90 -10.29 -22.20 14.10
C GLY A 90 -8.88 -22.67 14.42
#